data_AF-A0A2W6CHV8-F1
#
_entry.id   AF-A0A2W6CHV8-F1
#
_cell.length_a   1.000
_cell.length_b   1.000
_cell.length_c   1.000
_cell.angle_alpha   90.00
_cell.angle_beta   90.00
_cell.angle_gamma   90.00
#
_symmetry.space_group_name_H-M   'P 1'
#
loop_
_entity.id
_entity.type
_entity.pdbx_description
1 polymer ?
#
loop_
_entity_poly.entity_id
_entity_poly.type
_entity_poly.pdbx_seq_one_letter_code
_entity_poly.pdbx_strand_id
1 'polypeptide(L)' 'MPVVATVGVAVLLAGAAVFTADRAGCAEPGSYVPVPGGVQLVGGCFNSADLPVAPPPLKQTPPPPKSVPGD' A
#
# COMPACT_ATOMS: atom_id res chain seq x y z
N MET A 1 -20.58 -25.35 -26.81
CA MET A 1 -19.37 -25.78 -26.08
C MET A 1 -19.31 -25.07 -24.73
N PRO A 2 -19.89 -25.63 -23.65
CA PRO A 2 -20.01 -24.97 -22.34
C PRO A 2 -18.64 -24.65 -21.71
N VAL A 3 -17.63 -25.48 -21.99
CA VAL A 3 -16.24 -25.28 -21.55
C VAL A 3 -15.65 -23.97 -22.07
N VAL A 4 -15.99 -23.57 -23.31
CA VAL A 4 -15.48 -22.31 -23.89
C VAL A 4 -16.08 -21.11 -23.17
N ALA A 5 -17.35 -21.20 -22.77
CA ALA A 5 -18.02 -20.14 -22.02
C ALA A 5 -17.43 -19.98 -20.61
N THR A 6 -17.17 -21.09 -19.91
CA THR A 6 -16.59 -21.03 -18.56
C THR A 6 -15.14 -20.55 -18.56
N VAL A 7 -14.33 -20.96 -19.54
CA VAL A 7 -12.96 -20.45 -19.72
C VAL A 7 -12.98 -18.94 -20.02
N GLY A 8 -13.89 -18.48 -20.88
CA GLY A 8 -14.04 -17.05 -21.18
C GLY A 8 -14.35 -16.22 -19.93
N VAL A 9 -15.27 -16.70 -19.09
CA VAL A 9 -15.61 -16.03 -17.82
C VAL A 9 -14.42 -16.01 -16.85
N ALA A 10 -13.67 -17.10 -16.74
CA ALA A 10 -12.48 -17.17 -15.89
C ALA A 10 -11.40 -16.16 -16.32
N VAL A 11 -11.15 -16.04 -17.62
CA VAL A 11 -10.19 -15.05 -18.17
C VAL A 11 -10.66 -13.63 -17.89
N LEU A 12 -11.95 -13.34 -18.05
CA LEU A 12 -12.51 -12.02 -17.75
C LEU A 12 -12.37 -11.67 -16.25
N LEU A 13 -12.67 -12.60 -15.36
CA LEU A 13 -12.52 -12.42 -13.91
C LEU A 13 -11.05 -12.21 -13.51
N ALA A 14 -10.14 -13.01 -14.07
CA ALA A 14 -8.70 -12.86 -13.83
C ALA A 14 -8.18 -11.50 -14.33
N GLY A 15 -8.59 -11.09 -15.52
CA GLY A 15 -8.25 -9.78 -16.08
C GLY A 15 -8.78 -8.62 -15.23
N ALA A 16 -10.03 -8.71 -14.75
CA ALA A 16 -10.61 -7.72 -13.87
C ALA A 16 -9.87 -7.61 -12.53
N ALA A 17 -9.43 -8.73 -11.95
CA ALA A 17 -8.65 -8.74 -10.72
C ALA A 17 -7.29 -8.05 -10.90
N VAL A 18 -6.56 -8.37 -11.98
CA VAL A 18 -5.27 -7.72 -12.30
C VAL A 18 -5.45 -6.23 -12.56
N PHE A 19 -6.45 -5.86 -13.36
CA PHE A 19 -6.77 -4.45 -13.64
C PHE A 19 -7.12 -3.68 -12.37
N THR A 20 -7.87 -4.30 -11.47
CA THR A 20 -8.24 -3.69 -10.19
C THR A 20 -7.02 -3.54 -9.29
N ALA A 21 -6.14 -4.55 -9.21
CA ALA A 21 -4.91 -4.47 -8.43
C ALA A 21 -3.94 -3.40 -8.98
N ASP A 22 -3.84 -3.26 -10.30
CA ASP A 22 -3.07 -2.19 -10.96
C ASP A 22 -3.62 -0.81 -10.59
N ARG A 23 -4.95 -0.64 -10.69
CA ARG A 23 -5.66 0.61 -10.40
C ARG A 23 -5.75 0.96 -8.91
N ALA A 24 -5.81 -0.04 -8.03
CA ALA A 24 -5.95 0.13 -6.59
C ALA A 24 -4.59 0.13 -5.87
N GLY A 25 -3.58 -0.49 -6.46
CA GLY A 25 -2.32 -0.75 -5.79
C GLY A 25 -1.30 0.36 -6.02
N CYS A 26 -0.85 0.57 -7.25
CA CYS A 26 0.56 0.91 -7.38
C CYS A 26 0.87 1.83 -8.57
N ALA A 27 -0.11 2.58 -9.08
CA ALA A 27 0.14 3.51 -10.18
C ALA A 27 1.04 4.69 -9.78
N GLU A 28 1.08 5.02 -8.48
CA GLU A 28 1.92 6.10 -7.97
C GLU A 28 3.18 5.53 -7.30
N PRO A 29 4.38 5.78 -7.86
CA PRO A 29 5.61 5.46 -7.16
C PRO A 29 5.63 6.22 -5.83
N GLY A 30 5.90 5.51 -4.73
CA GLY A 30 6.03 6.15 -3.42
C GLY A 30 7.11 7.23 -3.45
N SER A 31 6.90 8.33 -2.71
CA SER A 31 7.84 9.45 -2.66
C SER A 31 8.51 9.52 -1.30
N TYR A 32 9.81 9.82 -1.29
CA TYR A 32 10.55 10.05 -0.05
C TYR A 32 10.40 11.51 0.36
N VAL A 33 9.76 11.75 1.50
CA VAL A 33 9.69 13.10 2.10
C VAL A 33 10.65 13.20 3.29
N PRO A 34 11.38 14.31 3.43
CA PRO A 34 12.22 14.54 4.60
C PRO A 34 11.35 14.77 5.84
N VAL A 35 11.69 14.12 6.95
CA VAL A 35 11.07 14.27 8.27
C VAL A 35 12.14 14.50 9.34
N PRO A 36 11.81 15.11 10.50
CA PRO A 36 12.78 15.22 11.59
C PRO A 36 13.29 13.85 12.00
N GLY A 37 14.59 13.59 11.79
CA GLY A 37 15.22 12.30 12.11
C GLY A 37 15.32 11.30 10.95
N GLY A 38 14.98 11.67 9.70
CA GLY A 38 15.23 10.80 8.53
C GLY A 38 14.41 11.14 7.29
N VAL A 39 14.27 10.16 6.40
CA VAL A 39 13.34 10.21 5.26
C VAL A 39 12.21 9.23 5.50
N GLN A 40 10.98 9.64 5.21
CA GLN A 40 9.82 8.78 5.28
C GLN A 40 9.30 8.53 3.88
N LEU A 41 9.01 7.28 3.58
CA LEU A 41 8.33 6.93 2.36
C LEU A 41 6.82 7.15 2.53
N VAL A 42 6.23 7.93 1.62
CA VAL A 42 4.79 8.22 1.59
C VAL A 42 4.21 7.69 0.30
N GLY A 43 3.13 6.91 0.40
CA GLY A 43 2.54 6.23 -0.74
C GLY A 43 3.41 5.06 -1.26
N GLY A 44 3.06 4.57 -2.45
CA GLY A 44 3.66 3.40 -3.09
C GLY A 44 3.16 2.07 -2.53
N CYS A 45 2.91 1.11 -3.42
CA CYS A 45 2.87 -0.31 -3.03
C CYS A 45 4.27 -0.78 -2.69
N PHE A 46 4.47 -1.22 -1.46
CA PHE A 46 5.61 -2.08 -1.14
C PHE A 46 5.08 -3.45 -0.80
N ASN A 47 5.67 -4.47 -1.41
CA ASN A 47 5.43 -5.84 -0.99
C ASN A 47 6.11 -6.04 0.37
N SER A 48 5.38 -6.51 1.38
CA SER A 48 5.93 -6.76 2.71
C SER A 48 7.10 -7.75 2.70
N ALA A 49 7.22 -8.59 1.66
CA ALA A 49 8.35 -9.50 1.48
C ALA A 49 9.65 -8.79 1.06
N ASP A 50 9.55 -7.62 0.43
CA ASP A 50 10.70 -6.80 0.02
C ASP A 50 11.12 -5.79 1.10
N LEU A 51 10.34 -5.68 2.19
CA LEU A 51 10.67 -4.83 3.31
C LEU A 51 11.67 -5.52 4.24
N PRO A 52 12.82 -4.88 4.56
CA PRO A 52 13.72 -5.41 5.58
C PRO A 52 12.99 -5.50 6.93
N VAL A 53 13.40 -6.46 7.76
CA VAL A 53 12.86 -6.62 9.12
C VAL A 53 12.92 -5.26 9.84
N ALA A 54 11.76 -4.83 10.31
CA ALA A 54 11.64 -3.59 11.04
C ALA A 54 12.60 -3.63 12.24
N PRO A 55 13.40 -2.57 12.47
CA PRO A 55 14.14 -2.42 13.71
C PRO A 55 13.20 -2.56 14.90
N PRO A 56 13.68 -3.06 16.06
CA PRO A 56 12.86 -3.13 17.26
C PRO A 56 12.26 -1.75 17.54
N PRO A 57 10.98 -1.68 17.93
CA PRO A 57 10.33 -0.41 18.17
C PRO A 57 11.17 0.36 19.18
N LEU A 58 11.70 1.51 18.77
CA LEU A 58 12.12 2.53 19.72
C LEU A 58 10.91 2.73 20.62
N LYS A 59 11.08 2.71 21.95
CA LYS A 59 10.01 2.97 22.90
C LYS A 59 9.32 4.26 22.45
N GLN A 60 8.19 4.13 21.76
CA GLN A 60 7.45 5.27 21.26
C GLN A 60 6.92 5.92 22.52
N THR A 61 7.56 7.00 22.96
CA THR A 61 6.88 7.95 23.83
C THR A 61 5.62 8.34 23.07
N PRO A 62 4.42 8.15 23.64
CA PRO A 62 3.17 8.45 22.97
C PRO A 62 3.26 9.86 22.35
N PRO A 63 2.79 10.05 21.10
CA PRO A 63 2.77 11.38 20.52
C PRO A 63 2.03 12.32 21.48
N PRO A 64 2.54 13.54 21.74
CA PRO A 64 1.85 14.48 22.62
C PRO A 64 0.41 14.65 22.11
N PRO A 65 -0.58 14.70 23.01
CA PRO A 65 -1.97 14.88 22.61
C PRO A 65 -2.05 16.13 21.72
N LYS A 66 -2.59 15.97 20.51
CA LYS A 66 -2.81 17.08 19.59
C LYS A 66 -3.71 18.07 20.32
N SER A 67 -3.14 19.19 20.75
CA SER A 67 -3.92 20.32 21.23
C SER A 67 -4.69 20.82 20.02
N VAL A 68 -5.99 20.52 19.95
CA VAL A 68 -6.89 21.14 18.98
C VAL A 68 -6.99 22.61 19.40
N PRO A 69 -6.54 23.58 18.57
CA PRO A 69 -6.75 24.98 18.88
C PRO A 69 -8.23 25.32 18.66
N GLY A 70 -8.96 25.50 19.75
CA GLY A 70 -10.22 26.25 19.81
C GLY A 70 -11.49 25.53 19.36
N ASP A 71 -12.34 25.18 20.33
CA ASP A 71 -13.71 25.70 20.50
C ASP A 71 -14.10 25.59 21.98
#